data_AF-A0A950TPH0-F1
#
_entry.id   AF-A0A950TPH0-F1
#
_cell.length_a   1.000
_cell.length_b   1.000
_cell.length_c   1.000
_cell.angle_alpha   90.00
_cell.angle_beta   90.00
_cell.angle_gamma   90.00
#
_symmetry.space_group_name_H-M   'P 1'
#
loop_
_entity.id
_entity.type
_entity.pdbx_description
1 polymer ?
#
loop_
_entity_poly.entity_id
_entity_poly.type
_entity_poly.pdbx_seq_one_letter_code
_entity_poly.pdbx_strand_id
1 'polypeptide(L)'
;MVDKNTHDYPQASKDLFVSSCVNNGGTQPICTCMLGKVQEKYTYGEMEDLETKIKAGQTPAEFTDFMKKATQECATSGSSSSNSK
;
A
#
# COMPACT_ATOMS: atom_id res chain seq x y z
N MET A 1 -22.99 -3.79 5.44
CA MET A 1 -22.35 -2.49 5.13
C MET A 1 -20.89 -2.67 5.49
N VAL A 2 -19.95 -2.31 4.62
CA VAL A 2 -18.52 -2.39 4.99
C VAL A 2 -18.21 -1.18 5.84
N ASP A 3 -17.77 -1.40 7.08
CA ASP A 3 -17.30 -0.34 7.96
C ASP A 3 -16.08 0.33 7.32
N LYS A 4 -16.21 1.60 6.94
CA LYS A 4 -15.13 2.35 6.27
C LYS A 4 -14.10 2.93 7.23
N ASN A 5 -14.42 2.97 8.53
CA ASN A 5 -13.54 3.44 9.60
C ASN A 5 -12.69 2.32 10.22
N THR A 6 -12.46 1.24 9.48
CA THR A 6 -11.59 0.15 9.91
C THR A 6 -10.35 0.07 9.03
N HIS A 7 -9.27 -0.38 9.66
CA HIS A 7 -8.02 -0.74 9.01
C HIS A 7 -8.06 -2.17 8.43
N ASP A 8 -9.12 -2.95 8.74
CA ASP A 8 -9.33 -4.27 8.16
C ASP A 8 -10.06 -4.20 6.82
N TYR A 9 -9.29 -4.23 5.73
CA TYR A 9 -9.88 -4.11 4.40
C TYR A 9 -10.51 -5.45 3.99
N PRO A 10 -11.60 -5.43 3.21
CA PRO A 10 -12.18 -6.67 2.71
C PRO A 10 -11.17 -7.42 1.83
N GLN A 11 -11.21 -8.75 1.87
CA GLN A 11 -10.25 -9.60 1.16
C GLN A 11 -10.18 -9.29 -0.34
N ALA A 12 -11.31 -8.96 -0.96
CA ALA A 12 -11.37 -8.54 -2.36
C ALA A 12 -10.54 -7.27 -2.63
N SER A 13 -10.58 -6.27 -1.76
CA SER A 13 -9.77 -5.05 -1.91
C SER A 13 -8.28 -5.32 -1.68
N LYS A 14 -7.95 -6.17 -0.70
CA LYS A 14 -6.57 -6.61 -0.46
C LYS A 14 -5.98 -7.28 -1.71
N ASP A 15 -6.73 -8.20 -2.32
CA ASP A 15 -6.32 -8.91 -3.53
C ASP A 15 -6.17 -7.96 -4.74
N LEU A 16 -7.13 -7.06 -4.95
CA LEU A 16 -7.07 -6.04 -6.00
C LEU A 16 -5.85 -5.12 -5.83
N PHE A 17 -5.56 -4.68 -4.60
CA PHE A 17 -4.40 -3.85 -4.32
C PHE A 17 -3.09 -4.57 -4.66
N VAL A 18 -2.93 -5.80 -4.18
CA VAL A 18 -1.73 -6.61 -4.44
C VAL A 18 -1.60 -6.89 -5.94
N SER A 19 -2.67 -7.29 -6.59
CA SER A 19 -2.71 -7.55 -8.03
C SER A 19 -2.34 -6.30 -8.84
N SER A 20 -2.91 -5.14 -8.53
CA SER A 20 -2.59 -3.88 -9.19
C SER A 20 -1.13 -3.48 -8.97
N CYS A 21 -0.62 -3.62 -7.75
CA CYS A 21 0.78 -3.36 -7.43
C CYS A 21 1.73 -4.27 -8.22
N VAL A 22 1.41 -5.57 -8.35
CA VAL A 22 2.22 -6.51 -9.14
C VAL A 22 2.18 -6.14 -10.62
N ASN A 23 0.99 -5.79 -11.15
CA ASN A 23 0.85 -5.33 -12.54
C ASN A 23 1.64 -4.05 -12.83
N ASN A 24 1.88 -3.19 -11.84
CA ASN A 24 2.72 -2.00 -11.94
C ASN A 24 4.24 -2.30 -11.84
N GLY A 25 4.64 -3.56 -11.75
CA GLY A 25 6.04 -3.99 -11.66
C GLY A 25 6.53 -4.27 -10.23
N GLY A 26 5.64 -4.24 -9.23
CA GLY A 26 5.94 -4.72 -7.89
C GLY A 26 6.02 -6.25 -7.81
N THR A 27 6.63 -6.78 -6.76
CA THR A 27 6.57 -8.22 -6.46
C THR A 27 5.50 -8.51 -5.41
N GLN A 28 4.87 -9.69 -5.47
CA GLN A 28 3.85 -10.10 -4.50
C GLN A 28 4.22 -9.84 -3.03
N PRO A 29 5.44 -10.18 -2.53
CA PRO A 29 5.82 -9.87 -1.14
C PRO A 29 5.90 -8.37 -0.85
N ILE A 30 6.44 -7.57 -1.77
CA ILE A 30 6.51 -6.11 -1.60
C ILE A 30 5.09 -5.52 -1.55
N CYS A 31 4.23 -5.93 -2.48
CA CYS A 31 2.85 -5.46 -2.56
C CYS A 31 2.04 -5.81 -1.32
N THR A 32 2.20 -7.04 -0.81
CA THR A 32 1.54 -7.47 0.43
C THR A 32 2.05 -6.67 1.64
N CYS A 33 3.36 -6.43 1.72
CA CYS A 33 3.95 -5.59 2.78
C CYS A 33 3.47 -4.14 2.72
N MET A 34 3.41 -3.55 1.52
CA MET A 34 2.90 -2.19 1.33
C MET A 34 1.44 -2.08 1.75
N LEU A 35 0.61 -3.04 1.35
CA LEU A 35 -0.79 -3.11 1.76
C LEU A 35 -0.91 -3.07 3.29
N GLY A 36 -0.11 -3.86 4.01
CA GLY A 36 -0.09 -3.84 5.48
C GLY A 36 0.18 -2.44 6.04
N LYS A 37 1.23 -1.77 5.55
CA LYS A 37 1.56 -0.40 5.99
C LYS A 37 0.44 0.59 5.67
N VAL A 38 -0.18 0.49 4.48
CA VAL A 38 -1.33 1.32 4.09
C VAL A 38 -2.48 1.12 5.05
N GLN A 39 -2.82 -0.14 5.30
CA GLN A 39 -3.88 -0.51 6.21
C GLN A 39 -3.60 -0.03 7.62
N GLU A 40 -2.36 0.07 8.10
CA GLU A 40 -2.08 0.66 9.41
C GLU A 40 -2.23 2.18 9.46
N LYS A 41 -1.95 2.87 8.35
CA LYS A 41 -1.95 4.34 8.30
C LYS A 41 -3.30 4.94 7.91
N TYR A 42 -3.98 4.31 6.96
CA TYR A 42 -5.23 4.78 6.39
C TYR A 42 -6.31 3.73 6.62
N THR A 43 -7.54 4.17 6.87
CA THR A 43 -8.71 3.28 6.92
C THR A 43 -9.24 3.00 5.52
N TYR A 44 -10.15 2.04 5.40
CA TYR A 44 -10.74 1.68 4.12
C TYR A 44 -11.39 2.90 3.41
N GLY A 45 -12.09 3.76 4.17
CA GLY A 45 -12.68 4.99 3.64
C GLY A 45 -11.66 6.03 3.18
N GLU A 46 -10.58 6.22 3.95
CA GLU A 46 -9.48 7.12 3.57
C GLU A 46 -8.81 6.64 2.28
N MET A 47 -8.62 5.32 2.13
CA MET A 47 -8.04 4.75 0.93
C MET A 47 -8.93 4.91 -0.30
N GLU A 48 -10.26 4.77 -0.17
CA GLU A 48 -11.20 5.07 -1.26
C GLU A 48 -11.11 6.54 -1.72
N ASP A 49 -10.99 7.47 -0.77
CA ASP A 49 -10.86 8.91 -1.06
C ASP A 49 -9.52 9.21 -1.76
N LEU A 50 -8.44 8.59 -1.28
CA LEU A 50 -7.11 8.64 -1.90
C LEU A 50 -7.14 8.06 -3.32
N GLU A 51 -7.77 6.90 -3.54
CA GLU A 51 -7.91 6.32 -4.88
C GLU A 51 -8.63 7.26 -5.85
N THR A 52 -9.68 7.92 -5.38
CA THR A 52 -10.43 8.90 -6.17
C THR A 52 -9.53 10.08 -6.58
N LYS A 53 -8.75 10.60 -5.63
CA LYS A 53 -7.76 11.66 -5.87
C LYS A 53 -6.67 11.22 -6.85
N ILE A 54 -6.13 10.01 -6.69
CA ILE A 54 -5.10 9.45 -7.58
C ILE A 54 -5.62 9.31 -9.01
N LYS A 55 -6.84 8.79 -9.20
CA LYS A 55 -7.49 8.67 -10.51
C LYS A 55 -7.72 10.03 -11.17
N ALA A 56 -7.99 11.06 -10.38
CA ALA A 56 -8.12 12.44 -10.84
C ALA A 56 -6.75 13.13 -11.08
N GLY A 57 -5.62 12.48 -10.80
CA GLY A 57 -4.28 13.06 -10.88
C GLY A 57 -3.93 14.01 -9.72
N GLN A 58 -4.72 14.01 -8.65
CA GLN A 58 -4.55 14.85 -7.46
C GLN A 58 -3.95 14.07 -6.28
N THR A 59 -2.93 13.25 -6.54
CA THR A 59 -2.30 12.44 -5.50
C THR A 59 -1.63 13.34 -4.44
N PRO A 60 -1.99 13.23 -3.16
CA PRO A 60 -1.37 14.03 -2.12
C PRO A 60 0.12 13.70 -1.98
N ALA A 61 0.92 14.73 -1.71
CA ALA A 61 2.38 14.58 -1.56
C ALA A 61 2.73 13.65 -0.39
N GLU A 62 2.01 13.74 0.72
CA GLU A 62 2.21 12.86 1.89
C GLU A 62 1.96 11.39 1.56
N PHE A 63 0.93 11.09 0.76
CA PHE A 63 0.65 9.72 0.33
C PHE A 63 1.76 9.20 -0.58
N THR A 64 2.22 10.03 -1.52
CA THR A 64 3.32 9.66 -2.42
C THR A 64 4.62 9.40 -1.66
N ASP A 65 4.98 10.26 -0.71
CA ASP A 65 6.16 10.09 0.15
C ASP A 65 6.04 8.84 1.02
N PHE A 66 4.87 8.62 1.60
CA PHE A 66 4.57 7.42 2.38
C PHE A 66 4.70 6.14 1.54
N MET A 67 4.11 6.10 0.34
CA MET A 67 4.24 4.97 -0.59
C MET A 67 5.70 4.68 -0.90
N LYS A 68 6.48 5.72 -1.27
CA LYS A 68 7.92 5.56 -1.57
C LYS A 68 8.69 4.96 -0.40
N LYS A 69 8.47 5.47 0.81
CA LYS A 69 9.09 4.94 2.04
C LYS A 69 8.65 3.50 2.30
N ALA A 70 7.36 3.22 2.24
CA ALA A 70 6.82 1.89 2.42
C ALA A 70 7.41 0.91 1.41
N THR A 71 7.51 1.27 0.12
CA THR A 71 8.16 0.45 -0.90
C THR A 71 9.61 0.17 -0.55
N GLN A 72 10.39 1.18 -0.17
CA GLN A 72 11.80 1.01 0.21
C GLN A 72 11.95 0.08 1.42
N GLU A 73 11.13 0.28 2.46
CA GLU A 73 11.11 -0.57 3.65
C GLU A 73 10.70 -2.02 3.31
N CYS A 74 9.70 -2.19 2.45
CA CYS A 74 9.23 -3.51 2.04
C CYS A 74 10.21 -4.21 1.09
N ALA A 75 10.90 -3.46 0.23
CA ALA A 75 11.92 -4.00 -0.66
C ALA A 75 13.17 -4.44 0.12
N THR A 76 13.58 -3.70 1.16
CA THR A 76 14.70 -4.13 2.02
C THR A 76 14.30 -5.29 2.94
N SER A 77 13.06 -5.34 3.41
CA SER A 77 12.56 -6.43 4.26
C SER A 77 12.41 -7.77 3.53
N GLY A 78 12.40 -7.78 2.19
CA GLY A 78 12.38 -9.00 1.37
C GLY A 78 13.71 -9.76 1.33
N SER A 79 14.77 -9.21 1.92
CA SER A 79 16.07 -9.87 2.09
C SER A 79 16.44 -9.87 3.55
N SER A 80 16.16 -10.95 4.27
CA SER A 80 16.89 -11.19 5.51
C SER A 80 18.38 -11.33 5.14
N SER A 81 19.18 -10.36 5.60
CA SER A 81 20.66 -10.29 5.57
C SER A 81 21.35 -9.80 4.28
N SER A 82 21.91 -8.58 4.34
CA SER A 82 23.36 -8.42 4.14
C SER A 82 23.90 -7.20 4.88
N ASN A 83 24.75 -7.50 5.86
CA ASN A 83 25.68 -6.60 6.55
C ASN A 83 26.59 -5.83 5.56
N SER A 84 26.97 -4.58 5.89
CA SER A 84 28.24 -3.90 5.57
C SER A 84 28.17 -2.52 6.26
N LYS A 85 28.56 -2.45 7.54
CA LYS A 85 29.90 -2.09 8.04
C LYS A 85 30.35 -0.70 7.62
#